data_AF-A0A1V5WHD9-F1
#
_entry.id   AF-A0A1V5WHD9-F1
#
_cell.length_a   1.000
_cell.length_b   1.000
_cell.length_c   1.000
_cell.angle_alpha   90.00
_cell.angle_beta   90.00
_cell.angle_gamma   90.00
#
_symmetry.space_group_name_H-M   'P 1'
#
loop_
_entity.id
_entity.type
_entity.pdbx_description
1 polymer ?
#
loop_
_entity_poly.entity_id
_entity_poly.type
_entity_poly.pdbx_seq_one_letter_code
_entity_poly.pdbx_strand_id
1 'polypeptide(L)'
;MLPEGNIFPTAELYDRLSRLKSEEAYKYLGVAGTLYHSSDPDSYNGIKFAPDLEGKLNPLHSYDLKANENRNGAIVIYEHPIDVNGEIPKDMYIVGHDPYGTNSEEGESLGASYVLKTKKYLKHGHDQIVAAYVGRPTGGNSMTVYNTNLDKLSQYYGNAKIMFENDRGDVQNYFLKNKKLHVLYDEPGTVMLKTLGKKSYGRVKGSSMSSVKMKQQAELYVYDWLLEPRGKNEEGREIFNLDLIPDIGLLEELILYTREGNFDRVCAFFQVVIALEENFNKHEVISTERDKTLDFLMFNKKLFPFRKKPISS
;
A
#
# COMPACT_ATOMS: atom_id res chain seq x y z
N MET A 1 -10.03 -18.21 -19.87
CA MET A 1 -11.06 -18.81 -18.99
C MET A 1 -10.84 -18.17 -17.63
N LEU A 2 -11.85 -17.52 -17.05
CA LEU A 2 -11.70 -16.90 -15.72
C LEU A 2 -11.51 -18.00 -14.66
N PRO A 3 -10.64 -17.81 -13.66
CA PRO A 3 -10.49 -18.78 -12.59
C PRO A 3 -11.78 -18.92 -11.79
N GLU A 4 -12.15 -20.14 -11.44
CA GLU A 4 -13.29 -20.40 -10.56
C GLU A 4 -12.98 -19.86 -9.16
N GLY A 5 -13.85 -19.00 -8.61
CA GLY A 5 -13.70 -18.44 -7.26
C GLY A 5 -12.93 -17.11 -7.15
N ASN A 6 -12.57 -16.44 -8.27
CA ASN A 6 -12.12 -15.05 -8.21
C ASN A 6 -13.30 -14.14 -7.80
N ILE A 7 -13.10 -13.30 -6.78
CA ILE A 7 -14.13 -12.39 -6.26
C ILE A 7 -14.06 -10.97 -6.84
N PHE A 8 -12.97 -10.63 -7.52
CA PHE A 8 -12.71 -9.26 -7.99
C PHE A 8 -13.56 -8.89 -9.22
N PRO A 9 -13.81 -7.59 -9.47
CA PRO A 9 -14.56 -7.10 -10.63
C PRO A 9 -13.77 -7.31 -11.94
N THR A 10 -13.71 -8.57 -12.40
CA THR A 10 -12.81 -8.98 -13.49
C THR A 10 -13.12 -8.31 -14.82
N ALA A 11 -14.39 -8.04 -15.13
CA ALA A 11 -14.77 -7.38 -16.38
C ALA A 11 -14.22 -5.95 -16.46
N GLU A 12 -14.34 -5.18 -15.37
CA GLU A 12 -13.85 -3.82 -15.24
C GLU A 12 -12.32 -3.76 -15.21
N LEU A 13 -11.70 -4.73 -14.53
CA LEU A 13 -10.23 -4.89 -14.54
C LEU A 13 -9.71 -5.19 -15.95
N TYR A 14 -10.39 -6.05 -16.72
CA TYR A 14 -10.06 -6.31 -18.11
C TYR A 14 -10.23 -5.08 -19.00
N ASP A 15 -11.30 -4.29 -18.82
CA ASP A 15 -11.49 -3.01 -19.54
C ASP A 15 -10.31 -2.07 -19.27
N ARG A 16 -9.93 -1.89 -18.00
CA ARG A 16 -8.77 -1.08 -17.63
C ARG A 16 -7.48 -1.60 -18.24
N LEU A 17 -7.21 -2.91 -18.12
CA LEU A 17 -6.01 -3.54 -18.67
C LEU A 17 -5.94 -3.37 -20.19
N SER A 18 -7.06 -3.56 -20.89
CA SER A 18 -7.17 -3.38 -22.34
C SER A 18 -6.84 -1.96 -22.76
N ARG A 19 -7.41 -0.95 -22.07
CA ARG A 19 -7.10 0.47 -22.31
C ARG A 19 -5.63 0.80 -22.11
N LEU A 20 -4.99 0.23 -21.09
CA LEU A 20 -3.57 0.46 -20.82
C LEU A 20 -2.65 -0.24 -21.82
N LYS A 21 -3.00 -1.44 -22.27
CA LYS A 21 -2.25 -2.18 -23.29
C LYS A 21 -2.42 -1.57 -24.68
N SER A 22 -3.57 -0.97 -24.94
CA SER A 22 -3.78 -0.13 -26.13
C SER A 22 -2.76 1.01 -26.12
N GLU A 23 -2.04 1.18 -27.22
CA GLU A 23 -1.01 2.22 -27.39
C GLU A 23 0.16 2.15 -26.39
N GLU A 24 0.28 1.06 -25.62
CA GLU A 24 1.27 0.89 -24.56
C GLU A 24 1.27 2.05 -23.53
N ALA A 25 0.10 2.63 -23.26
CA ALA A 25 -0.06 3.79 -22.38
C ALA A 25 0.58 3.59 -21.00
N TYR A 26 0.59 2.36 -20.47
CA TYR A 26 1.22 2.01 -19.19
C TYR A 26 2.71 2.38 -19.10
N LYS A 27 3.43 2.43 -20.23
CA LYS A 27 4.86 2.80 -20.28
C LYS A 27 5.09 4.28 -19.97
N TYR A 28 4.07 5.12 -20.12
CA TYR A 28 4.15 6.57 -19.96
C TYR A 28 3.51 7.06 -18.65
N LEU A 29 2.84 6.17 -17.90
CA LEU A 29 2.19 6.54 -16.64
C LEU A 29 3.15 6.76 -15.48
N GLY A 30 4.36 6.22 -15.57
CA GLY A 30 5.36 6.34 -14.51
C GLY A 30 6.77 6.35 -15.05
N VAL A 31 7.69 6.84 -14.22
CA VAL A 31 9.10 6.96 -14.54
C VAL A 31 9.88 5.95 -13.72
N ALA A 32 10.60 5.06 -14.41
CA ALA A 32 11.54 4.14 -13.76
C ALA A 32 12.80 4.90 -13.31
N GLY A 33 13.33 4.56 -12.15
CA GLY A 33 14.56 5.18 -11.68
C GLY A 33 15.10 4.62 -10.38
N THR A 34 16.13 5.30 -9.87
CA THR A 34 16.84 4.91 -8.66
C THR A 34 16.70 5.98 -7.58
N LEU A 35 16.42 5.55 -6.35
CA LEU A 35 16.49 6.40 -5.17
C LEU A 35 17.89 6.35 -4.55
N TYR A 36 18.42 7.51 -4.17
CA TYR A 36 19.72 7.63 -3.52
C TYR A 36 19.70 8.71 -2.45
N HIS A 37 20.57 8.56 -1.45
CA HIS A 37 20.75 9.58 -0.42
C HIS A 37 21.42 10.81 -1.03
N SER A 38 20.88 11.98 -0.72
CA SER A 38 21.40 13.27 -1.17
C SER A 38 21.31 14.29 -0.05
N SER A 39 22.29 15.18 0.02
CA SER A 39 22.27 16.36 0.89
C SER A 39 21.73 17.61 0.17
N ASP A 40 21.20 17.44 -1.04
CA ASP A 40 20.58 18.51 -1.82
C ASP A 40 19.35 19.08 -1.09
N PRO A 41 19.20 20.42 -0.98
CA PRO A 41 18.01 21.05 -0.42
C PRO A 41 16.70 20.60 -1.07
N ASP A 42 16.72 20.23 -2.36
CA ASP A 42 15.54 19.79 -3.10
C ASP A 42 15.23 18.30 -2.90
N SER A 43 15.95 17.62 -2.00
CA SER A 43 15.70 16.20 -1.69
C SER A 43 14.54 16.02 -0.70
N TYR A 44 13.75 14.97 -0.92
CA TYR A 44 12.66 14.62 -0.01
C TYR A 44 13.19 13.74 1.12
N ASN A 45 13.26 14.29 2.34
CA ASN A 45 13.83 13.64 3.53
C ASN A 45 15.24 13.06 3.26
N GLY A 46 16.08 13.81 2.54
CA GLY A 46 17.44 13.36 2.20
C GLY A 46 17.50 12.27 1.12
N ILE A 47 16.40 12.04 0.38
CA ILE A 47 16.34 11.12 -0.76
C ILE A 47 16.04 11.89 -2.04
N LYS A 48 16.81 11.60 -3.09
CA LYS A 48 16.58 12.12 -4.44
C LYS A 48 16.30 10.95 -5.39
N PHE A 49 15.49 11.24 -6.41
CA PHE A 49 15.16 10.30 -7.48
C PHE A 49 15.98 10.65 -8.73
N ALA A 50 16.66 9.65 -9.29
CA ALA A 50 17.30 9.74 -10.60
C ALA A 50 16.50 8.90 -11.60
N PRO A 51 15.88 9.53 -12.63
CA PRO A 51 15.21 8.79 -13.69
C PRO A 51 16.24 8.00 -14.51
N ASP A 52 15.83 6.84 -15.01
CA ASP A 52 16.67 6.00 -15.87
C ASP A 52 16.64 6.47 -17.32
N LEU A 53 17.42 7.52 -17.61
CA LEU A 53 17.50 8.12 -18.94
C LEU A 53 18.19 7.22 -19.97
N GLU A 54 18.95 6.22 -19.52
CA GLU A 54 19.70 5.30 -20.37
C GLU A 54 18.97 3.98 -20.64
N GLY A 55 17.79 3.76 -20.04
CA GLY A 55 17.01 2.54 -20.20
C GLY A 55 17.70 1.27 -19.69
N LYS A 56 18.47 1.39 -18.60
CA LYS A 56 19.21 0.27 -17.99
C LYS A 56 18.38 -0.54 -17.00
N LEU A 57 17.33 0.07 -16.43
CA LEU A 57 16.44 -0.56 -15.47
C LEU A 57 15.40 -1.40 -16.21
N ASN A 58 14.93 -2.47 -15.56
CA ASN A 58 13.91 -3.36 -16.09
C ASN A 58 12.69 -3.38 -15.16
N PRO A 59 11.78 -2.39 -15.25
CA PRO A 59 10.51 -2.47 -14.54
C PRO A 59 9.74 -3.69 -15.01
N LEU A 60 9.33 -4.55 -14.08
CA LEU A 60 8.54 -5.73 -14.39
C LEU A 60 7.09 -5.28 -14.56
N HIS A 61 6.60 -5.25 -15.81
CA HIS A 61 5.23 -4.88 -16.11
C HIS A 61 4.30 -6.09 -16.28
N SER A 62 4.81 -7.24 -16.72
CA SER A 62 4.03 -8.46 -16.88
C SER A 62 3.94 -9.26 -15.58
N TYR A 63 2.80 -9.90 -15.35
CA TYR A 63 2.67 -10.99 -14.37
C TYR A 63 3.36 -12.28 -14.86
N ASP A 64 3.13 -12.65 -16.12
CA ASP A 64 3.74 -13.85 -16.71
C ASP A 64 5.18 -13.53 -17.15
N LEU A 65 6.15 -13.82 -16.27
CA LEU A 65 7.57 -13.62 -16.51
C LEU A 65 8.22 -14.88 -17.06
N LYS A 66 9.03 -14.74 -18.10
CA LYS A 66 9.75 -15.90 -18.66
C LYS A 66 10.80 -16.41 -17.68
N ALA A 67 11.11 -17.71 -17.73
CA ALA A 67 12.08 -18.34 -16.82
C ALA A 67 13.47 -17.67 -16.83
N ASN A 68 13.92 -17.17 -17.98
CA ASN A 68 15.22 -16.52 -18.16
C ASN A 68 15.17 -14.99 -18.12
N GLU A 69 14.02 -14.41 -17.77
CA GLU A 69 13.85 -12.95 -17.74
C GLU A 69 14.58 -12.34 -16.53
N ASN A 70 15.14 -11.14 -16.71
CA ASN A 70 15.79 -10.42 -15.62
C ASN A 70 14.76 -9.95 -14.59
N ARG A 71 14.74 -10.60 -13.42
CA ARG A 71 13.78 -10.33 -12.35
C ARG A 71 14.19 -9.21 -11.39
N ASN A 72 15.28 -8.48 -11.63
CA ASN A 72 15.76 -7.44 -10.70
C ASN A 72 14.69 -6.39 -10.38
N GLY A 73 13.85 -6.05 -11.37
CA GLY A 73 12.84 -5.03 -11.22
C GLY A 73 13.41 -3.61 -11.17
N ALA A 74 12.52 -2.65 -10.97
CA ALA A 74 12.86 -1.24 -10.82
C ALA A 74 11.80 -0.53 -9.98
N ILE A 75 12.21 0.55 -9.31
CA ILE A 75 11.25 1.49 -8.72
C ILE A 75 10.62 2.29 -9.85
N VAL A 76 9.29 2.36 -9.87
CA VAL A 76 8.51 3.19 -10.78
C VAL A 76 7.76 4.22 -9.95
N ILE A 77 7.94 5.50 -10.28
CA ILE A 77 7.22 6.62 -9.67
C ILE A 77 6.14 7.09 -10.64
N TYR A 78 4.89 7.03 -10.21
CA TYR A 78 3.73 7.56 -10.95
C TYR A 78 3.41 9.01 -10.53
N GLU A 79 3.65 9.35 -9.26
CA GLU A 79 3.47 10.70 -8.73
C GLU A 79 4.54 11.00 -7.69
N HIS A 80 5.24 12.12 -7.82
CA HIS A 80 6.20 12.57 -6.81
C HIS A 80 5.51 12.98 -5.50
N PRO A 81 6.20 12.93 -4.35
CA PRO A 81 5.66 13.38 -3.08
C PRO A 81 5.17 14.83 -3.14
N ILE A 82 4.02 15.10 -2.51
CA ILE A 82 3.46 16.43 -2.38
C ILE A 82 4.03 17.08 -1.12
N ASP A 83 4.78 18.15 -1.33
CA ASP A 83 5.21 19.05 -0.26
C ASP A 83 4.04 19.96 0.17
N VAL A 84 3.83 20.08 1.48
CA VAL A 84 2.88 21.02 2.07
C VAL A 84 3.61 21.86 3.11
N ASN A 85 4.03 23.06 2.70
CA ASN A 85 4.74 24.04 3.54
C ASN A 85 6.15 23.59 3.97
N GLY A 86 6.91 22.98 3.07
CA GLY A 86 8.28 22.54 3.27
C GLY A 86 8.42 21.15 3.88
N GLU A 87 7.31 20.44 4.08
CA GLU A 87 7.29 19.08 4.63
C GLU A 87 6.27 18.20 3.91
N ILE A 88 6.60 16.93 3.72
CA ILE A 88 5.63 15.93 3.28
C ILE A 88 4.74 15.56 4.48
N PRO A 89 3.41 15.75 4.41
CA PRO A 89 2.56 15.49 5.56
C PRO A 89 2.61 14.05 6.05
N LYS A 90 2.68 13.91 7.36
CA LYS A 90 2.64 12.61 8.02
C LYS A 90 1.34 11.86 7.68
N ASP A 91 1.48 10.57 7.40
CA ASP A 91 0.40 9.66 7.00
C ASP A 91 -0.28 10.02 5.64
N MET A 92 0.29 10.94 4.85
CA MET A 92 -0.18 11.17 3.47
C MET A 92 0.08 9.95 2.60
N TYR A 93 1.15 9.21 2.88
CA TYR A 93 1.52 8.01 2.15
C TYR A 93 1.71 6.83 3.11
N ILE A 94 1.37 5.64 2.63
CA ILE A 94 1.59 4.36 3.29
C ILE A 94 2.16 3.36 2.28
N VAL A 95 2.85 2.34 2.78
CA VAL A 95 3.46 1.31 1.92
C VAL A 95 2.91 -0.06 2.31
N GLY A 96 2.48 -0.84 1.33
CA GLY A 96 2.27 -2.28 1.47
C GLY A 96 3.40 -3.04 0.81
N HIS A 97 3.87 -4.11 1.45
CA HIS A 97 4.98 -4.92 0.96
C HIS A 97 4.74 -6.42 1.16
N ASP A 98 4.88 -7.20 0.10
CA ASP A 98 5.01 -8.65 0.17
C ASP A 98 6.48 -9.06 -0.07
N PRO A 99 7.18 -9.58 0.95
CA PRO A 99 8.55 -10.05 0.81
C PRO A 99 8.61 -11.46 0.21
N TYR A 100 9.68 -11.77 -0.52
CA TYR A 100 9.98 -13.14 -0.95
C TYR A 100 10.78 -13.91 0.11
N GLY A 101 10.64 -15.24 0.11
CA GLY A 101 11.33 -16.14 1.05
C GLY A 101 12.77 -16.48 0.65
N THR A 102 13.54 -16.97 1.63
CA THR A 102 14.93 -17.46 1.46
C THR A 102 15.01 -18.91 0.96
N ASN A 103 13.96 -19.72 1.20
CA ASN A 103 13.98 -21.17 1.02
C ASN A 103 13.35 -21.65 -0.30
N SER A 104 13.12 -20.76 -1.26
CA SER A 104 12.56 -21.17 -2.53
C SER A 104 13.67 -21.80 -3.38
N GLU A 105 13.70 -23.13 -3.47
CA GLU A 105 14.51 -23.89 -4.42
C GLU A 105 14.20 -23.50 -5.89
N GLU A 106 13.13 -22.73 -6.12
CA GLU A 106 12.81 -22.10 -7.40
C GLU A 106 12.59 -20.59 -7.19
N GLY A 107 13.35 -19.75 -7.90
CA GLY A 107 13.34 -18.29 -7.78
C GLY A 107 12.10 -17.59 -8.33
N GLU A 108 10.90 -18.13 -8.09
CA GLU A 108 9.64 -17.69 -8.69
C GLU A 108 9.02 -16.44 -8.06
N SER A 109 8.90 -16.40 -6.73
CA SER A 109 8.29 -15.26 -6.04
C SER A 109 9.16 -14.01 -6.07
N LEU A 110 8.52 -12.86 -6.30
CA LEU A 110 9.09 -11.52 -6.34
C LEU A 110 8.82 -10.77 -5.05
N GLY A 111 9.64 -9.77 -4.74
CA GLY A 111 9.25 -8.76 -3.77
C GLY A 111 8.35 -7.75 -4.45
N ALA A 112 7.19 -7.45 -3.88
CA ALA A 112 6.30 -6.42 -4.37
C ALA A 112 6.05 -5.36 -3.30
N SER A 113 6.12 -4.09 -3.69
CA SER A 113 5.85 -2.95 -2.81
C SER A 113 5.03 -1.90 -3.55
N TYR A 114 3.99 -1.39 -2.90
CA TYR A 114 3.18 -0.28 -3.41
C TYR A 114 3.14 0.87 -2.42
N VAL A 115 3.37 2.08 -2.91
CA VAL A 115 3.13 3.31 -2.16
C VAL A 115 1.73 3.80 -2.52
N LEU A 116 0.88 3.93 -1.51
CA LEU A 116 -0.47 4.47 -1.66
C LEU A 116 -0.53 5.85 -1.01
N LYS A 117 -0.91 6.87 -1.78
CA LYS A 117 -1.38 8.15 -1.23
C LYS A 117 -2.71 7.92 -0.52
N THR A 118 -2.97 8.56 0.61
CA THR A 118 -4.20 8.36 1.39
C THR A 118 -5.19 9.50 1.14
N LYS A 119 -6.49 9.19 1.21
CA LYS A 119 -7.57 10.18 1.12
C LYS A 119 -7.70 11.10 2.34
N LYS A 120 -6.81 11.00 3.34
CA LYS A 120 -6.78 11.89 4.52
C LYS A 120 -6.58 13.35 4.13
N TYR A 121 -5.89 13.59 3.01
CA TYR A 121 -5.63 14.92 2.48
C TYR A 121 -6.38 15.13 1.15
N LEU A 122 -7.72 15.02 1.16
CA LEU A 122 -8.58 15.09 -0.05
C LEU A 122 -8.25 16.25 -1.00
N LYS A 123 -7.82 17.41 -0.47
CA LYS A 123 -7.39 18.56 -1.28
C LYS A 123 -6.21 18.26 -2.24
N HIS A 124 -5.44 17.23 -1.93
CA HIS A 124 -4.23 16.80 -2.64
C HIS A 124 -4.43 15.48 -3.39
N GLY A 125 -5.70 15.07 -3.52
CA GLY A 125 -6.09 13.84 -4.18
C GLY A 125 -6.66 12.82 -3.19
N HIS A 126 -7.14 11.75 -3.78
CA HIS A 126 -7.73 10.64 -3.06
C HIS A 126 -6.71 9.49 -2.96
N ASP A 127 -7.16 8.32 -2.51
CA ASP A 127 -6.32 7.16 -2.34
C ASP A 127 -5.88 6.53 -3.67
N GLN A 128 -4.58 6.50 -3.95
CA GLN A 128 -4.08 6.01 -5.24
C GLN A 128 -2.64 5.52 -5.16
N ILE A 129 -2.28 4.59 -6.04
CA ILE A 129 -0.92 4.07 -6.16
C ILE A 129 -0.05 5.16 -6.80
N VAL A 130 0.99 5.60 -6.09
CA VAL A 130 1.90 6.67 -6.53
C VAL A 130 3.31 6.16 -6.83
N ALA A 131 3.66 4.97 -6.34
CA ALA A 131 4.86 4.26 -6.76
C ALA A 131 4.72 2.75 -6.56
N ALA A 132 5.53 2.01 -7.31
CA ALA A 132 5.66 0.57 -7.20
C ALA A 132 7.14 0.16 -7.22
N TYR A 133 7.46 -0.92 -6.54
CA TYR A 133 8.73 -1.62 -6.70
C TYR A 133 8.47 -3.12 -6.70
N VAL A 134 8.57 -3.74 -7.88
CA VAL A 134 8.36 -5.17 -8.04
C VAL A 134 9.58 -5.81 -8.68
N GLY A 135 10.15 -6.80 -7.99
CA GLY A 135 11.36 -7.49 -8.42
C GLY A 135 12.04 -8.29 -7.33
N ARG A 136 13.07 -9.03 -7.74
CA ARG A 136 13.96 -9.82 -6.92
C ARG A 136 15.39 -9.54 -7.38
N PRO A 137 16.11 -8.62 -6.71
CA PRO A 137 17.51 -8.35 -7.02
C PRO A 137 18.34 -9.63 -7.03
N THR A 138 19.28 -9.77 -7.96
CA THR A 138 20.18 -10.93 -8.00
C THR A 138 21.32 -10.82 -6.96
N GLY A 139 21.92 -11.96 -6.61
CA GLY A 139 23.08 -12.04 -5.73
C GLY A 139 22.77 -12.42 -4.27
N GLY A 140 23.82 -12.76 -3.51
CA GLY A 140 23.70 -13.30 -2.14
C GLY A 140 23.13 -12.32 -1.09
N ASN A 141 23.03 -11.03 -1.41
CA ASN A 141 22.45 -9.98 -0.57
C ASN A 141 21.12 -9.43 -1.12
N SER A 142 20.47 -10.16 -2.04
CA SER A 142 19.21 -9.81 -2.71
C SER A 142 18.20 -9.09 -1.81
N MET A 143 17.84 -9.69 -0.67
CA MET A 143 16.83 -9.13 0.25
C MET A 143 17.29 -7.85 0.93
N THR A 144 18.59 -7.73 1.23
CA THR A 144 19.14 -6.48 1.79
C THR A 144 19.08 -5.35 0.78
N VAL A 145 19.35 -5.64 -0.50
CA VAL A 145 19.21 -4.68 -1.60
C VAL A 145 17.75 -4.24 -1.72
N TYR A 146 16.81 -5.19 -1.73
CA TYR A 146 15.38 -4.88 -1.80
C TYR A 146 14.93 -4.02 -0.61
N ASN A 147 15.25 -4.42 0.63
CA ASN A 147 14.88 -3.69 1.85
C ASN A 147 15.50 -2.29 1.91
N THR A 148 16.70 -2.11 1.35
CA THR A 148 17.33 -0.78 1.23
C THR A 148 16.56 0.13 0.27
N ASN A 149 16.11 -0.41 -0.85
CA ASN A 149 15.27 0.35 -1.78
C ASN A 149 13.89 0.65 -1.18
N LEU A 150 13.30 -0.30 -0.45
CA LEU A 150 12.05 -0.10 0.30
C LEU A 150 12.18 1.00 1.37
N ASP A 151 13.27 1.02 2.15
CA ASP A 151 13.53 2.06 3.15
C ASP A 151 13.71 3.45 2.51
N LYS A 152 14.43 3.54 1.39
CA LYS A 152 14.54 4.79 0.63
C LYS A 152 13.20 5.23 0.06
N LEU A 153 12.37 4.30 -0.41
CA LEU A 153 11.03 4.59 -0.92
C LEU A 153 10.15 5.16 0.20
N SER A 154 10.17 4.55 1.38
CA SER A 154 9.49 5.08 2.58
C SER A 154 9.95 6.51 2.91
N GLN A 155 11.27 6.75 2.98
CA GLN A 155 11.83 8.08 3.28
C GLN A 155 11.42 9.12 2.23
N TYR A 156 11.52 8.75 0.95
CA TYR A 156 11.14 9.63 -0.17
C TYR A 156 9.70 10.13 -0.03
N TYR A 157 8.78 9.29 0.42
CA TYR A 157 7.38 9.63 0.67
C TYR A 157 7.07 10.05 2.12
N GLY A 158 7.97 10.76 2.79
CA GLY A 158 7.67 11.34 4.10
C GLY A 158 7.78 10.37 5.29
N ASN A 159 8.67 9.38 5.19
CA ASN A 159 8.73 8.24 6.12
C ASN A 159 7.39 7.47 6.18
N ALA A 160 6.84 7.18 5.00
CA ALA A 160 5.62 6.42 4.83
C ALA A 160 5.72 5.07 5.57
N LYS A 161 4.77 4.80 6.48
CA LYS A 161 4.81 3.57 7.25
C LYS A 161 4.60 2.34 6.37
N ILE A 162 5.34 1.26 6.66
CA ILE A 162 5.34 0.03 5.88
C ILE A 162 4.56 -1.07 6.62
N MET A 163 3.49 -1.54 6.00
CA MET A 163 2.79 -2.77 6.35
C MET A 163 3.33 -3.87 5.45
N PHE A 164 3.71 -5.00 6.04
CA PHE A 164 4.32 -6.10 5.31
C PHE A 164 3.78 -7.45 5.77
N GLU A 165 3.78 -8.43 4.87
CA GLU A 165 3.52 -9.82 5.25
C GLU A 165 4.68 -10.32 6.12
N ASN A 166 4.39 -10.65 7.38
CA ASN A 166 5.42 -11.04 8.35
C ASN A 166 5.65 -12.56 8.46
N ASP A 167 5.01 -13.34 7.59
CA ASP A 167 5.15 -14.80 7.52
C ASP A 167 6.48 -15.23 6.86
N ARG A 168 7.11 -14.33 6.11
CA ARG A 168 8.36 -14.58 5.38
C ARG A 168 9.20 -13.31 5.26
N GLY A 169 10.40 -13.46 4.72
CA GLY A 169 11.32 -12.33 4.50
C GLY A 169 12.19 -11.98 5.72
N ASP A 170 13.01 -10.94 5.58
CA ASP A 170 13.90 -10.41 6.63
C ASP A 170 13.65 -8.92 6.90
N VAL A 171 12.41 -8.46 6.64
CA VAL A 171 12.03 -7.04 6.72
C VAL A 171 12.21 -6.52 8.14
N GLN A 172 11.60 -7.17 9.14
CA GLN A 172 11.65 -6.71 10.53
C GLN A 172 13.09 -6.62 11.07
N ASN A 173 13.92 -7.62 10.79
CA ASN A 173 15.32 -7.62 11.23
C ASN A 173 16.15 -6.54 10.55
N TYR A 174 15.94 -6.28 9.25
CA TYR A 174 16.58 -5.19 8.55
C TYR A 174 16.28 -3.85 9.23
N PHE A 175 15.01 -3.54 9.46
CA PHE A 175 14.62 -2.27 10.11
C PHE A 175 15.04 -2.22 11.58
N LEU A 176 15.08 -3.35 12.30
CA LEU A 176 15.62 -3.41 13.67
C LEU A 176 17.11 -3.08 13.71
N LYS A 177 17.93 -3.73 12.87
CA LYS A 177 19.39 -3.49 12.79
C LYS A 177 19.70 -2.04 12.44
N ASN A 178 18.88 -1.42 11.60
CA ASN A 178 19.01 -0.02 11.19
C ASN A 178 18.32 0.98 12.15
N LYS A 179 17.79 0.52 13.30
CA LYS A 179 17.10 1.36 14.31
C LYS A 179 15.86 2.11 13.78
N LYS A 180 15.18 1.53 12.78
CA LYS A 180 14.03 2.10 12.07
C LYS A 180 12.72 1.32 12.27
N LEU A 181 12.55 0.60 13.39
CA LEU A 181 11.30 -0.12 13.69
C LEU A 181 10.04 0.76 13.72
N HIS A 182 10.19 2.06 13.96
CA HIS A 182 9.08 3.02 13.99
C HIS A 182 8.46 3.27 12.60
N VAL A 183 9.19 2.94 11.53
CA VAL A 183 8.72 3.00 10.14
C VAL A 183 7.78 1.83 9.84
N LEU A 184 7.86 0.73 10.57
CA LEU A 184 6.99 -0.42 10.38
C LEU A 184 5.66 -0.25 11.13
N TYR A 185 4.56 -0.63 10.48
CA TYR A 185 3.28 -0.78 11.15
C TYR A 185 3.36 -1.85 12.23
N ASP A 186 2.71 -1.56 13.36
CA ASP A 186 2.29 -2.61 14.29
C ASP A 186 1.23 -3.46 13.61
N GLU A 187 1.09 -4.69 14.09
CA GLU A 187 0.03 -5.61 13.67
C GLU A 187 -1.35 -4.90 13.68
N PRO A 188 -2.19 -5.10 12.65
CA PRO A 188 -3.46 -4.39 12.48
C PRO A 188 -4.51 -4.90 13.48
N GLY A 189 -4.37 -4.47 14.73
CA GLY A 189 -5.12 -5.00 15.86
C GLY A 189 -6.62 -4.75 15.77
N THR A 190 -7.06 -3.65 15.15
CA THR A 190 -8.48 -3.35 15.01
C THR A 190 -9.11 -4.25 13.95
N VAL A 191 -8.45 -4.41 12.81
CA VAL A 191 -8.87 -5.37 11.77
C VAL A 191 -8.88 -6.80 12.33
N MET A 192 -7.81 -7.24 13.01
CA MET A 192 -7.75 -8.58 13.59
C MET A 192 -8.82 -8.84 14.64
N LEU A 193 -9.15 -7.84 15.46
CA LEU A 193 -10.22 -7.98 16.44
C LEU A 193 -11.57 -8.15 15.74
N LYS A 194 -11.86 -7.34 14.72
CA LYS A 194 -13.11 -7.43 13.94
C LYS A 194 -13.22 -8.77 13.18
N THR A 195 -12.12 -9.26 12.61
CA THR A 195 -12.12 -10.45 11.74
C THR A 195 -11.93 -11.77 12.49
N LEU A 196 -11.03 -11.80 13.47
CA LEU A 196 -10.60 -13.03 14.15
C LEU A 196 -11.05 -13.09 15.61
N GLY A 197 -11.57 -11.99 16.18
CA GLY A 197 -11.83 -11.89 17.63
C GLY A 197 -10.57 -11.91 18.48
N LYS A 198 -9.39 -11.73 17.86
CA LYS A 198 -8.08 -11.77 18.53
C LYS A 198 -7.59 -10.36 18.82
N LYS A 199 -7.14 -10.13 20.06
CA LYS A 199 -6.45 -8.89 20.42
C LYS A 199 -5.00 -8.97 19.95
N SER A 200 -4.54 -7.89 19.33
CA SER A 200 -3.11 -7.70 19.10
C SER A 200 -2.42 -7.30 20.41
N TYR A 201 -1.19 -7.79 20.61
CA TYR A 201 -0.39 -7.53 21.80
C TYR A 201 0.68 -6.44 21.58
N GLY A 202 0.62 -5.71 20.46
CA GLY A 202 1.39 -4.48 20.21
C GLY A 202 2.91 -4.63 20.06
N ARG A 203 3.44 -5.86 20.08
CA ARG A 203 4.88 -6.16 19.89
C ARG A 203 5.20 -6.70 18.49
N VAL A 204 4.18 -7.17 17.79
CA VAL A 204 4.29 -7.77 16.46
C VAL A 204 4.23 -6.65 15.42
N LYS A 205 5.13 -6.71 14.44
CA LYS A 205 5.18 -5.81 13.29
C LYS A 205 4.65 -6.53 12.05
N GLY A 206 3.98 -5.79 11.17
CA GLY A 206 3.36 -6.35 9.96
C GLY A 206 2.13 -7.20 10.25
N SER A 207 1.61 -7.84 9.21
CA SER A 207 0.41 -8.68 9.27
C SER A 207 0.73 -10.09 8.77
N SER A 208 0.20 -11.11 9.44
CA SER A 208 0.24 -12.49 8.95
C SER A 208 -0.95 -12.72 8.01
N MET A 209 -0.68 -13.33 6.86
CA MET A 209 -1.71 -13.76 5.91
C MET A 209 -1.98 -15.26 5.98
N SER A 210 -1.37 -15.98 6.93
CA SER A 210 -1.61 -17.41 7.15
C SER A 210 -3.08 -17.80 7.43
N SER A 211 -3.88 -16.88 7.97
CA SER A 211 -5.29 -17.14 8.27
C SER A 211 -6.21 -16.95 7.06
N VAL A 212 -6.98 -17.99 6.72
CA VAL A 212 -8.02 -17.93 5.66
C VAL A 212 -9.00 -16.77 5.89
N LYS A 213 -9.42 -16.52 7.14
CA LYS A 213 -10.33 -15.41 7.46
C LYS A 213 -9.69 -14.04 7.22
N MET A 214 -8.39 -13.91 7.51
CA MET A 214 -7.67 -12.66 7.26
C MET A 214 -7.49 -12.42 5.76
N LYS A 215 -7.17 -13.47 4.98
CA LYS A 215 -7.16 -13.42 3.52
C LYS A 215 -8.52 -12.99 2.96
N GLN A 216 -9.60 -13.65 3.38
CA GLN A 216 -10.96 -13.29 2.97
C GLN A 216 -11.31 -11.84 3.29
N GLN A 217 -10.92 -11.35 4.46
CA GLN A 217 -11.16 -9.95 4.79
C GLN A 217 -10.35 -9.00 3.90
N ALA A 218 -9.10 -9.33 3.61
CA ALA A 218 -8.26 -8.53 2.72
C ALA A 218 -8.81 -8.52 1.28
N GLU A 219 -9.31 -9.66 0.80
CA GLU A 219 -10.01 -9.78 -0.48
C GLU A 219 -11.22 -8.83 -0.52
N LEU A 220 -12.06 -8.81 0.52
CA LEU A 220 -13.21 -7.90 0.61
C LEU A 220 -12.79 -6.43 0.65
N TYR A 221 -11.78 -6.07 1.43
CA TYR A 221 -11.30 -4.69 1.46
C TYR A 221 -10.73 -4.24 0.11
N VAL A 222 -10.01 -5.10 -0.60
CA VAL A 222 -9.55 -4.79 -1.95
C VAL A 222 -10.72 -4.66 -2.92
N TYR A 223 -11.72 -5.54 -2.82
CA TYR A 223 -12.93 -5.44 -3.64
C TYR A 223 -13.64 -4.09 -3.45
N ASP A 224 -13.87 -3.70 -2.19
CA ASP A 224 -14.50 -2.42 -1.85
C ASP A 224 -13.65 -1.23 -2.31
N TRP A 225 -12.32 -1.32 -2.12
CA TRP A 225 -11.38 -0.30 -2.58
C TRP A 225 -11.43 -0.13 -4.10
N LEU A 226 -11.45 -1.22 -4.87
CA LEU A 226 -11.44 -1.20 -6.34
C LEU A 226 -12.68 -0.48 -6.89
N LEU A 227 -13.84 -0.70 -6.27
CA LEU A 227 -15.14 -0.14 -6.66
C LEU A 227 -15.48 1.18 -5.96
N GLU A 228 -14.54 1.79 -5.23
CA GLU A 228 -14.79 3.10 -4.62
C GLU A 228 -14.93 4.18 -5.72
N PRO A 229 -16.06 4.92 -5.78
CA PRO A 229 -16.28 5.94 -6.79
C PRO A 229 -15.36 7.16 -6.62
N ARG A 230 -14.84 7.68 -7.73
CA ARG A 230 -13.93 8.83 -7.81
C ARG A 230 -14.54 10.08 -8.42
N GLY A 231 -15.73 9.93 -8.96
CA GLY A 231 -16.43 10.98 -9.70
C GLY A 231 -16.85 10.46 -11.06
N LYS A 232 -17.13 11.38 -11.97
CA LYS A 232 -17.54 11.08 -13.34
C LYS A 232 -16.54 11.66 -14.33
N ASN A 233 -16.28 10.94 -15.41
CA ASN A 233 -15.50 11.47 -16.52
C ASN A 233 -16.33 12.50 -17.32
N GLU A 234 -15.73 13.11 -18.34
CA GLU A 234 -16.38 14.10 -19.22
C GLU A 234 -17.63 13.54 -19.93
N GLU A 235 -17.69 12.22 -20.12
CA GLU A 235 -18.80 11.50 -20.75
C GLU A 235 -19.88 11.06 -19.75
N GLY A 236 -19.71 11.37 -18.46
CA GLY A 236 -20.65 11.00 -17.39
C GLY A 236 -20.51 9.56 -16.85
N ARG A 237 -19.53 8.77 -17.33
CA ARG A 237 -19.18 7.45 -16.79
C ARG A 237 -18.55 7.62 -15.41
N GLU A 238 -19.01 6.83 -14.44
CA GLU A 238 -18.38 6.76 -13.13
C GLU A 238 -16.98 6.18 -13.24
N ILE A 239 -16.01 6.89 -12.66
CA ILE A 239 -14.63 6.46 -12.53
C ILE A 239 -14.49 5.81 -11.17
N PHE A 240 -13.91 4.63 -11.11
CA PHE A 240 -13.58 3.96 -9.85
C PHE A 240 -12.07 3.96 -9.59
N ASN A 241 -11.66 3.58 -8.39
CA ASN A 241 -10.24 3.41 -8.06
C ASN A 241 -9.52 2.44 -9.00
N LEU A 242 -10.18 1.34 -9.41
CA LEU A 242 -9.60 0.39 -10.36
C LEU A 242 -9.21 1.05 -11.69
N ASP A 243 -9.94 2.08 -12.14
CA ASP A 243 -9.67 2.81 -13.38
C ASP A 243 -8.39 3.65 -13.31
N LEU A 244 -7.84 3.85 -12.10
CA LEU A 244 -6.65 4.64 -11.84
C LEU A 244 -5.42 3.78 -11.53
N ILE A 245 -5.55 2.46 -11.46
CA ILE A 245 -4.41 1.56 -11.26
C ILE A 245 -3.45 1.71 -12.46
N PRO A 246 -2.18 2.06 -12.24
CA PRO A 246 -1.21 2.25 -13.31
C PRO A 246 -0.41 0.98 -13.63
N ASP A 247 -0.31 0.04 -12.69
CA ASP A 247 0.47 -1.18 -12.83
C ASP A 247 -0.34 -2.28 -13.52
N ILE A 248 0.01 -2.57 -14.77
CA ILE A 248 -0.66 -3.62 -15.55
C ILE A 248 -0.42 -5.02 -14.98
N GLY A 249 0.70 -5.28 -14.30
CA GLY A 249 0.98 -6.57 -13.68
C GLY A 249 0.06 -6.81 -12.49
N LEU A 250 -0.27 -5.76 -11.72
CA LEU A 250 -1.27 -5.86 -10.66
C LEU A 250 -2.65 -6.17 -11.23
N LEU A 251 -3.04 -5.53 -12.34
CA LEU A 251 -4.31 -5.80 -13.01
C LEU A 251 -4.38 -7.24 -13.50
N GLU A 252 -3.31 -7.74 -14.12
CA GLU A 252 -3.21 -9.13 -14.57
C GLU A 252 -3.35 -10.12 -13.41
N GLU A 253 -2.66 -9.87 -12.30
CA GLU A 253 -2.79 -10.71 -11.10
C GLU A 253 -4.18 -10.66 -10.50
N LEU A 254 -4.83 -9.48 -10.39
CA LEU A 254 -6.21 -9.37 -9.89
C LEU A 254 -7.20 -10.12 -10.78
N ILE A 255 -7.00 -10.10 -12.09
CA ILE A 255 -7.84 -10.81 -13.07
C ILE A 255 -7.70 -12.33 -12.94
N LEU A 256 -6.46 -12.81 -12.77
CA LEU A 256 -6.13 -14.22 -12.68
C LEU A 256 -6.18 -14.76 -11.26
N TYR A 257 -6.50 -13.91 -10.29
CA TYR A 257 -6.40 -14.20 -8.87
C TYR A 257 -7.17 -15.45 -8.47
N THR A 258 -6.47 -16.34 -7.79
CA THR A 258 -7.01 -17.46 -7.02
C THR A 258 -6.37 -17.46 -5.65
N ARG A 259 -7.04 -18.06 -4.65
CA ARG A 259 -6.45 -18.20 -3.30
C ARG A 259 -5.21 -19.10 -3.28
N GLU A 260 -5.06 -19.92 -4.30
CA GLU A 260 -3.92 -20.79 -4.58
C GLU A 260 -3.09 -20.17 -5.70
N GLY A 261 -1.76 -20.19 -5.60
CA GLY A 261 -0.87 -19.62 -6.61
C GLY A 261 0.00 -18.49 -6.06
N ASN A 262 0.82 -17.92 -6.94
CA ASN A 262 1.73 -16.84 -6.61
C ASN A 262 1.22 -15.50 -7.17
N PHE A 263 0.75 -14.61 -6.31
CA PHE A 263 0.24 -13.29 -6.67
C PHE A 263 0.91 -12.22 -5.81
N ASP A 264 2.24 -12.08 -5.96
CA ASP A 264 3.08 -11.23 -5.13
C ASP A 264 2.56 -9.76 -5.11
N ARG A 265 2.09 -9.23 -6.24
CA ARG A 265 1.53 -7.87 -6.31
C ARG A 265 0.21 -7.76 -5.57
N VAL A 266 -0.69 -8.73 -5.74
CA VAL A 266 -1.97 -8.74 -5.02
C VAL A 266 -1.75 -8.87 -3.52
N CYS A 267 -0.80 -9.70 -3.08
CA CYS A 267 -0.41 -9.82 -1.68
C CYS A 267 0.16 -8.51 -1.13
N ALA A 268 1.04 -7.82 -1.85
CA ALA A 268 1.52 -6.50 -1.44
C ALA A 268 0.38 -5.47 -1.38
N PHE A 269 -0.58 -5.57 -2.30
CA PHE A 269 -1.76 -4.72 -2.31
C PHE A 269 -2.71 -5.01 -1.14
N PHE A 270 -2.87 -6.27 -0.73
CA PHE A 270 -3.56 -6.61 0.52
C PHE A 270 -2.94 -5.89 1.71
N GLN A 271 -1.60 -5.89 1.82
CA GLN A 271 -0.92 -5.22 2.94
C GLN A 271 -1.21 -3.71 2.97
N VAL A 272 -1.20 -3.03 1.82
CA VAL A 272 -1.45 -1.57 1.79
C VAL A 272 -2.91 -1.24 2.12
N VAL A 273 -3.86 -2.03 1.63
CA VAL A 273 -5.29 -1.80 1.89
C VAL A 273 -5.65 -2.16 3.34
N ILE A 274 -5.07 -3.23 3.92
CA ILE A 274 -5.22 -3.52 5.35
C ILE A 274 -4.70 -2.35 6.20
N ALA A 275 -3.57 -1.74 5.82
CA ALA A 275 -3.05 -0.57 6.53
C ALA A 275 -3.95 0.66 6.40
N LEU A 276 -4.55 0.87 5.23
CA LEU A 276 -5.54 1.92 4.99
C LEU A 276 -6.76 1.75 5.93
N GLU A 277 -7.31 0.54 5.98
CA GLU A 277 -8.44 0.19 6.83
C GLU A 277 -8.11 0.27 8.33
N GLU A 278 -6.95 -0.19 8.74
CA GLU A 278 -6.51 -0.07 10.14
C GLU A 278 -6.40 1.40 10.57
N ASN A 279 -5.91 2.29 9.69
CA ASN A 279 -5.85 3.71 9.97
C ASN A 279 -7.25 4.34 10.06
N PHE A 280 -8.15 3.98 9.14
CA PHE A 280 -9.53 4.45 9.17
C PHE A 280 -10.24 4.01 10.47
N ASN A 281 -10.16 2.72 10.79
CA ASN A 281 -10.75 2.14 12.00
C ASN A 281 -10.19 2.78 13.29
N LYS A 282 -8.88 3.03 13.36
CA LYS A 282 -8.27 3.74 14.51
C LYS A 282 -8.80 5.16 14.64
N HIS A 283 -8.97 5.87 13.53
CA HIS A 283 -9.54 7.22 13.54
C HIS A 283 -10.99 7.22 14.03
N GLU A 284 -11.82 6.26 13.60
CA GLU A 284 -13.20 6.11 14.09
C GLU A 284 -13.25 5.86 15.60
N VAL A 285 -12.42 4.94 16.11
CA VAL A 285 -12.36 4.65 17.55
C VAL A 285 -11.98 5.89 18.36
N ILE A 286 -10.91 6.60 17.94
CA ILE A 286 -10.46 7.82 18.62
C ILE A 286 -11.54 8.90 18.59
N SER A 287 -12.24 9.07 17.46
CA SER A 287 -13.32 10.06 17.34
C SER A 287 -14.47 9.73 18.30
N THR A 288 -14.89 8.47 18.36
CA THR A 288 -15.95 8.00 19.26
C THR A 288 -15.59 8.17 20.74
N GLU A 289 -14.33 7.89 21.11
CA GLU A 289 -13.84 8.10 22.48
C GLU A 289 -13.78 9.58 22.85
N ARG A 290 -13.37 10.43 21.91
CA ARG A 290 -13.33 11.89 22.11
C ARG A 290 -14.74 12.44 22.31
N ASP A 291 -15.71 11.99 21.52
CA ASP A 291 -17.11 12.38 21.65
C ASP A 291 -17.70 11.95 23.00
N LYS A 292 -17.45 10.70 23.42
CA LYS A 292 -17.86 10.22 24.76
C LYS A 292 -17.23 11.04 25.88
N THR A 293 -15.97 11.44 25.72
CA THR A 293 -15.26 12.28 26.71
C THR A 293 -15.84 13.70 26.74
N LEU A 294 -16.15 14.28 25.59
CA LEU A 294 -16.81 15.57 25.47
C LEU A 294 -18.21 15.54 26.07
N ASP A 295 -19.01 14.52 25.77
CA ASP A 295 -20.33 14.31 26.37
C ASP A 295 -20.24 14.18 27.89
N PHE A 296 -19.28 13.39 28.39
CA PHE A 296 -19.03 13.30 29.81
C PHE A 296 -18.68 14.68 30.40
N LEU A 297 -17.78 15.45 29.79
CA LEU A 297 -17.42 16.79 30.28
C LEU A 297 -18.59 17.79 30.20
N MET A 298 -19.40 17.74 29.13
CA MET A 298 -20.53 18.64 28.89
C MET A 298 -21.71 18.35 29.82
N PHE A 299 -21.96 17.08 30.14
CA PHE A 299 -23.18 16.63 30.82
C PHE A 299 -22.96 16.03 32.21
N ASN A 300 -21.71 15.97 32.69
CA ASN A 300 -21.43 15.57 34.07
C ASN A 300 -21.78 16.70 35.05
N LYS A 301 -22.98 16.58 35.63
CA LYS A 301 -23.55 17.49 36.63
C LYS A 301 -22.69 17.67 37.89
N LYS A 302 -21.75 16.76 38.18
CA LYS A 302 -20.82 16.89 39.32
C LYS A 302 -19.65 17.83 39.03
N LEU A 303 -19.24 17.96 37.76
CA LEU A 303 -18.14 18.84 37.35
C LEU A 303 -18.63 20.26 36.98
N PHE A 304 -19.86 20.40 36.45
CA PHE A 304 -20.46 21.69 36.11
C PHE A 304 -21.91 21.79 36.61
N PRO A 305 -22.14 22.09 37.91
CA PRO A 305 -23.47 22.06 38.53
C PRO A 305 -24.46 23.11 38.02
N PHE A 306 -24.04 24.08 37.20
CA PHE A 306 -24.86 25.22 36.78
C PHE A 306 -25.26 25.26 35.29
N ARG A 307 -24.97 24.23 34.48
CA ARG A 307 -25.45 24.21 33.08
C ARG A 307 -26.83 23.56 32.98
N LYS A 308 -27.86 24.37 32.72
CA LYS A 308 -29.21 23.91 32.36
C LYS A 308 -29.16 23.23 30.98
N LYS A 309 -29.89 22.12 30.82
CA LYS A 309 -30.12 21.49 29.51
C LYS A 309 -30.64 22.54 28.51
N PRO A 310 -30.21 22.53 27.24
CA PRO A 310 -30.90 23.32 26.23
C PRO A 310 -32.34 22.80 26.13
N ILE A 311 -33.28 23.74 26.10
CA ILE A 311 -34.69 23.46 25.90
C ILE A 311 -34.82 22.93 24.46
N SER A 312 -35.34 21.72 24.32
CA SER A 312 -35.70 21.15 23.03
C SER A 312 -36.78 22.01 22.38
N SER A 313 -36.47 22.62 21.25
CA SER A 313 -37.43 23.13 20.26
C SER A 313 -37.54 22.13 19.13
#